data_AF-A0AAV4C975-F1
#
_entry.id   AF-A0AAV4C975-F1
#
_cell.length_a   1.000
_cell.length_b   1.000
_cell.length_c   1.000
_cell.angle_alpha   90.00
_cell.angle_beta   90.00
_cell.angle_gamma   90.00
#
_symmetry.space_group_name_H-M   'P 1'
#
loop_
_entity.id
_entity.type
_entity.pdbx_description
1 polymer ?
#
loop_
_entity_poly.entity_id
_entity_poly.type
_entity_poly.pdbx_seq_one_letter_code
_entity_poly.pdbx_strand_id
1 'polypeptide(L)'
;MAVSTLKLVTKVGLAGGAVYWTVQQGLWGTAEEGAVAGRKFASAVIPSTVEYLDKIPAAAKVNEAAIKNWNAGLKTTFTAISKVPETATEYAGKAKNAVSNLSKND
;
A
#
# COMPACT_ATOMS: atom_id res chain seq x y z
N MET A 1 26.73 11.02 10.47
CA MET A 1 26.17 10.51 9.19
C MET A 1 26.06 8.98 9.15
N ALA A 2 27.07 8.20 9.58
CA ALA A 2 27.06 6.73 9.50
C ALA A 2 25.94 6.02 10.27
N VAL A 3 25.60 6.47 11.49
CA VAL A 3 24.53 5.85 12.32
C VAL A 3 23.14 6.05 11.69
N SER A 4 22.92 7.22 11.06
CA SER A 4 21.68 7.55 10.37
C SER A 4 21.47 6.67 9.14
N THR A 5 22.53 6.46 8.36
CA THR A 5 22.51 5.57 7.19
C THR A 5 22.31 4.12 7.59
N LEU A 6 22.99 3.64 8.64
CA LEU A 6 22.84 2.27 9.14
C LEU A 6 21.40 1.99 9.60
N LYS A 7 20.80 2.92 10.35
CA LYS A 7 19.41 2.80 10.80
C LYS A 7 18.43 2.74 9.64
N LEU A 8 18.68 3.48 8.56
CA LEU A 8 17.85 3.47 7.36
C LEU A 8 17.98 2.13 6.62
N VAL A 9 19.20 1.64 6.44
CA VAL A 9 19.46 0.33 5.81
C VAL A 9 18.78 -0.81 6.58
N THR A 10 18.87 -0.82 7.92
CA THR A 10 18.22 -1.84 8.75
C THR A 10 16.70 -1.79 8.59
N LYS A 11 16.09 -0.59 8.59
CA LYS A 11 14.63 -0.45 8.40
C LYS A 11 14.19 -0.93 7.02
N VAL A 12 14.93 -0.55 5.98
CA VAL A 12 14.64 -0.98 4.60
C VAL A 12 14.82 -2.49 4.46
N GLY A 13 15.85 -3.06 5.06
CA GLY A 13 16.08 -4.51 5.06
C GLY A 13 14.96 -5.28 5.77
N LEU A 14 14.49 -4.81 6.93
CA LEU A 14 13.37 -5.43 7.64
C LEU A 14 12.06 -5.31 6.85
N ALA A 15 11.77 -4.13 6.30
CA ALA A 15 10.57 -3.93 5.49
C ALA A 15 10.61 -4.76 4.21
N GLY A 16 11.74 -4.77 3.50
CA GLY A 16 11.94 -5.55 2.28
C GLY A 16 11.87 -7.06 2.55
N GLY A 17 12.47 -7.53 3.65
CA GLY A 17 12.39 -8.92 4.07
C GLY A 17 10.96 -9.36 4.42
N ALA A 18 10.21 -8.52 5.12
CA ALA A 18 8.81 -8.78 5.41
C ALA A 18 7.96 -8.86 4.13
N VAL A 19 8.13 -7.90 3.21
CA VAL A 19 7.42 -7.92 1.92
C VAL A 19 7.79 -9.18 1.12
N TYR A 20 9.09 -9.46 0.98
CA TYR A 20 9.57 -10.65 0.26
C TYR A 20 8.99 -11.94 0.83
N TRP A 21 8.95 -12.07 2.15
CA TRP A 21 8.37 -13.23 2.81
C TRP A 21 6.85 -13.36 2.54
N THR A 22 6.09 -12.25 2.59
CA THR A 22 4.65 -12.28 2.27
C THR A 22 4.38 -12.63 0.80
N VAL A 23 5.27 -12.23 -0.11
CA VAL A 23 5.21 -12.63 -1.53
C VAL A 23 5.45 -14.13 -1.67
N GLN A 24 6.47 -14.69 -1.02
CA GLN A 24 6.72 -16.13 -1.03
C GLN A 24 5.57 -16.96 -0.47
N GLN A 25 4.89 -16.46 0.57
CA GLN A 25 3.73 -17.13 1.15
C GLN A 25 2.49 -17.11 0.24
N GLY A 26 2.54 -16.42 -0.91
CA GLY A 26 1.43 -16.33 -1.84
C GLY A 26 0.35 -15.33 -1.41
N LEU A 27 0.62 -14.48 -0.42
CA LEU A 27 -0.36 -13.48 0.05
C LEU A 27 -0.75 -12.48 -1.05
N TRP A 28 0.20 -12.15 -1.92
CA TRP A 28 0.04 -11.26 -3.07
C TRP A 28 -0.15 -12.02 -4.39
N GLY A 29 -0.37 -13.33 -4.33
CA GLY A 29 -0.57 -14.18 -5.49
C GLY A 29 -2.00 -14.11 -6.02
N THR A 30 -2.48 -15.23 -6.54
CA THR A 30 -3.90 -15.36 -6.93
C THR A 30 -4.83 -15.22 -5.72
N ALA A 31 -6.11 -14.93 -5.97
CA ALA A 31 -7.10 -14.80 -4.90
C ALA A 31 -7.19 -16.07 -4.02
N GLU A 32 -6.97 -17.25 -4.61
CA GLU A 32 -6.98 -18.53 -3.91
C GLU A 32 -5.72 -18.73 -3.06
N GLU A 33 -4.53 -18.47 -3.61
CA GLU A 33 -3.26 -18.50 -2.88
C GLU A 33 -3.27 -17.53 -1.70
N GLY A 34 -3.74 -16.29 -1.93
CA GLY A 34 -3.85 -15.27 -0.91
C GLY A 34 -4.85 -15.63 0.19
N ALA A 35 -5.98 -16.26 -0.16
CA ALA A 35 -6.96 -16.73 0.82
C ALA A 35 -6.40 -17.86 1.69
N VAL A 36 -5.63 -18.79 1.12
CA VAL A 36 -4.99 -19.88 1.87
C VAL A 36 -3.87 -19.33 2.77
N ALA A 37 -3.01 -18.46 2.24
CA ALA A 37 -1.95 -17.79 2.98
C ALA A 37 -2.51 -16.94 4.13
N GLY A 38 -3.58 -16.19 3.87
CA GLY A 38 -4.28 -15.37 4.85
C GLY A 38 -4.89 -16.20 5.97
N ARG A 39 -5.51 -17.36 5.66
CA ARG A 39 -6.02 -18.28 6.69
C ARG A 39 -4.91 -18.88 7.55
N LYS A 40 -3.79 -19.27 6.94
CA LYS A 40 -2.60 -19.77 7.68
C LYS A 40 -2.00 -18.69 8.58
N PHE A 41 -1.98 -17.44 8.12
CA PHE A 41 -1.50 -16.32 8.93
C PHE A 41 -2.45 -16.01 10.08
N ALA A 42 -3.75 -15.98 9.81
CA ALA A 42 -4.78 -15.77 10.83
C ALA A 42 -4.75 -16.85 11.92
N SER A 43 -4.50 -18.12 11.56
CA SER A 43 -4.39 -19.20 12.54
C SER A 43 -3.07 -19.20 13.31
N ALA A 44 -1.98 -18.71 12.73
CA ALA A 44 -0.65 -18.72 13.35
C ALA A 44 -0.37 -17.51 14.25
N VAL A 45 -0.90 -16.34 13.92
CA VAL A 45 -0.44 -15.07 14.54
C VAL A 45 -1.38 -14.61 15.65
N ILE A 46 -2.71 -14.69 15.48
CA ILE A 46 -3.66 -14.19 16.50
C ILE A 46 -5.01 -14.95 16.37
N PRO A 47 -5.45 -15.74 17.38
CA PRO A 47 -6.76 -16.41 17.39
C PRO A 47 -7.96 -15.46 17.26
N SER A 48 -7.84 -14.20 17.69
CA SER A 48 -8.87 -13.17 17.52
C SER A 48 -9.00 -12.62 16.10
N THR A 49 -8.11 -12.98 15.16
CA THR A 49 -8.29 -12.64 13.73
C THR A 49 -9.46 -13.39 13.10
N VAL A 50 -9.85 -14.54 13.66
CA VAL A 50 -10.97 -15.35 13.18
C VAL A 50 -12.28 -14.54 13.22
N GLU A 51 -12.48 -13.71 14.25
CA GLU A 51 -13.65 -12.82 14.35
C GLU A 51 -13.73 -11.80 13.21
N TYR A 52 -12.59 -11.42 12.61
CA TYR A 52 -12.55 -10.51 11.47
C TYR A 52 -12.72 -11.23 10.12
N LEU A 53 -12.34 -12.52 10.05
CA LEU A 53 -12.62 -13.33 8.85
C LEU A 53 -14.13 -13.48 8.63
N ASP A 54 -14.91 -13.61 9.70
CA ASP A 54 -16.37 -13.69 9.62
C ASP A 54 -17.03 -12.34 9.23
N LYS A 55 -16.30 -11.23 9.37
CA LYS A 55 -16.73 -9.90 8.92
C LYS A 55 -16.42 -9.65 7.45
N ILE A 56 -15.69 -10.55 6.77
CA ILE A 56 -15.43 -10.44 5.34
C ILE A 56 -16.76 -10.62 4.60
N PRO A 57 -17.20 -9.63 3.81
CA PRO A 57 -18.45 -9.73 3.09
C PRO A 57 -18.41 -10.88 2.08
N ALA A 58 -19.52 -11.62 1.99
CA ALA A 58 -19.68 -12.65 0.98
C ALA A 58 -19.42 -12.10 -0.43
N ALA A 59 -18.86 -12.94 -1.31
CA ALA A 59 -18.51 -12.56 -2.69
C ALA A 59 -19.68 -11.91 -3.44
N ALA A 60 -20.91 -12.38 -3.23
CA ALA A 60 -22.12 -11.79 -3.81
C ALA A 60 -22.35 -10.33 -3.39
N LYS A 61 -22.15 -10.00 -2.10
CA LYS A 61 -22.25 -8.62 -1.59
C LYS A 61 -21.14 -7.73 -2.16
N VAL A 62 -19.93 -8.27 -2.32
CA VAL A 62 -18.82 -7.55 -2.96
C VAL A 62 -19.16 -7.23 -4.41
N ASN A 63 -19.72 -8.19 -5.14
CA ASN A 63 -20.13 -7.99 -6.54
C ASN A 63 -21.25 -6.94 -6.67
N GLU A 64 -22.27 -7.00 -5.80
CA GLU A 64 -23.34 -6.00 -5.77
C GLU A 64 -22.80 -4.59 -5.49
N ALA A 65 -21.89 -4.46 -4.51
CA ALA A 65 -21.26 -3.20 -4.19
C ALA A 65 -20.38 -2.67 -5.34
N ALA A 66 -19.68 -3.55 -6.05
CA ALA A 66 -18.87 -3.18 -7.21
C ALA A 66 -19.73 -2.64 -8.34
N ILE A 67 -20.85 -3.31 -8.67
CA ILE A 67 -21.81 -2.86 -9.69
C ILE A 67 -22.42 -1.52 -9.28
N LYS A 68 -22.90 -1.41 -8.04
CA LYS A 68 -23.55 -0.19 -7.54
C LYS A 68 -22.63 1.02 -7.55
N ASN A 69 -21.34 0.83 -7.25
CA ASN A 69 -20.39 1.94 -7.11
C ASN A 69 -19.50 2.18 -8.33
N TRP A 70 -19.70 1.45 -9.44
CA TRP A 70 -18.87 1.56 -10.63
C TRP A 70 -18.66 3.00 -11.12
N ASN A 71 -19.75 3.75 -11.27
CA ASN A 71 -19.70 5.14 -11.73
C ASN A 71 -19.02 6.08 -10.73
N ALA A 72 -19.21 5.84 -9.43
CA ALA A 72 -18.52 6.59 -8.38
C ALA A 72 -17.01 6.30 -8.41
N GLY A 73 -16.63 5.04 -8.60
CA GLY A 73 -15.24 4.62 -8.76
C GLY A 73 -14.58 5.29 -9.96
N LEU A 74 -15.22 5.23 -11.14
CA LEU A 74 -14.73 5.92 -12.35
C LEU A 74 -14.54 7.42 -12.10
N LYS A 75 -15.55 8.09 -11.51
CA LYS A 75 -15.49 9.52 -11.23
C LYS A 75 -14.34 9.85 -10.28
N THR A 76 -14.15 9.08 -9.21
CA THR A 76 -13.04 9.27 -8.27
C THR A 76 -11.70 9.10 -8.95
N THR A 77 -11.51 8.05 -9.75
CA THR A 77 -10.25 7.79 -10.46
C THR A 77 -9.90 8.92 -11.41
N PHE A 78 -10.83 9.34 -12.27
CA PHE A 78 -10.57 10.43 -13.21
C PHE A 78 -10.38 11.79 -12.50
N THR A 79 -11.07 12.02 -11.39
CA THR A 79 -10.86 13.22 -10.56
C THR A 79 -9.48 13.21 -9.88
N ALA A 80 -8.99 12.04 -9.47
CA ALA A 80 -7.64 11.92 -8.92
C ALA A 80 -6.59 12.19 -10.01
N ILE A 81 -6.75 11.57 -11.18
CA ILE A 81 -5.85 11.76 -12.33
C ILE A 81 -5.85 13.22 -12.79
N SER A 82 -7.00 13.89 -12.83
CA SER A 82 -7.08 15.30 -13.26
C SER A 82 -6.30 16.25 -12.34
N LYS A 83 -6.06 15.86 -11.08
CA LYS A 83 -5.29 16.64 -10.10
C LYS A 83 -3.78 16.34 -10.12
N VAL A 84 -3.37 15.29 -10.84
CA VAL A 84 -1.95 14.90 -10.94
C VAL A 84 -1.09 16.02 -11.54
N PRO A 85 -1.48 16.72 -12.63
CA PRO A 85 -0.66 17.80 -13.20
C PRO A 85 -0.41 18.96 -12.21
N GLU A 86 -1.45 19.37 -11.49
CA GLU A 86 -1.36 20.42 -10.47
C GLU A 86 -0.43 20.00 -9.33
N THR A 87 -0.65 18.79 -8.82
CA THR A 87 0.15 18.21 -7.73
C THR A 87 1.61 18.03 -8.15
N ALA A 88 1.86 17.48 -9.34
CA ALA A 88 3.22 17.28 -9.86
C ALA A 88 3.96 18.61 -10.05
N THR A 89 3.27 19.65 -10.52
CA THR A 89 3.84 21.00 -10.67
C THR A 89 4.19 21.61 -9.31
N GLU A 90 3.32 21.45 -8.32
CA GLU A 90 3.56 21.91 -6.94
C GLU A 90 4.78 21.22 -6.32
N TYR A 91 4.86 19.89 -6.41
CA TYR A 91 5.98 19.14 -5.87
C TYR A 91 7.29 19.38 -6.63
N ALA A 92 7.24 19.58 -7.96
CA ALA A 92 8.40 19.98 -8.74
C ALA A 92 8.91 21.37 -8.32
N GLY A 93 8.00 22.32 -8.05
CA GLY A 93 8.33 23.63 -7.50
C GLY A 93 8.99 23.54 -6.12
N LYS A 94 8.44 22.73 -5.22
CA LYS A 94 9.03 22.47 -3.89
C LYS A 94 10.41 21.82 -3.99
N ALA A 95 10.59 20.85 -4.89
CA ALA A 95 11.87 20.20 -5.13
C ALA A 95 12.91 21.20 -5.67
N LYS A 96 12.54 22.02 -6.66
CA LYS A 96 13.41 23.09 -7.19
C LYS A 96 13.84 24.07 -6.11
N ASN A 97 12.91 24.49 -5.25
CA ASN A 97 13.20 25.39 -4.14
C ASN A 97 14.10 24.74 -3.08
N ALA A 98 13.85 23.47 -2.74
CA ALA A 98 14.69 22.72 -1.82
C ALA A 98 16.14 22.58 -2.35
N VAL A 99 16.30 22.23 -3.62
CA VAL A 99 17.62 22.15 -4.28
C VAL A 99 18.30 23.52 -4.31
N SER A 100 17.57 24.59 -4.64
CA SER A 100 18.12 25.94 -4.65
C SER A 100 18.55 26.41 -3.25
N ASN A 101 17.82 26.04 -2.20
CA ASN A 101 18.16 26.41 -0.83
C ASN A 101 19.34 25.61 -0.28
N LEU A 102 19.53 24.36 -0.73
CA LEU A 102 20.73 23.58 -0.42
C LEU A 102 21.97 24.17 -1.11
N SER A 103 21.85 24.54 -2.38
CA SER A 103 22.95 25.17 -3.15
C SER A 103 23.36 26.57 -2.68
N LYS A 104 22.53 27.26 -1.88
CA LYS A 104 22.83 28.60 -1.34
C LYS A 104 23.45 28.57 0.05
N ASN A 105 23.47 27.41 0.71
CA ASN A 105 24.02 27.20 2.04
C ASN A 105 25.39 26.49 2.03
N ASP A 106 25.96 26.23 0.85
CA ASP A 106 27.36 25.86 0.60
C ASP A 106 28.11 27.10 0.08
#